data_AF-A0A426V3T1-F1
#
_entry.id   AF-A0A426V3T1-F1
#
_cell.length_a   1.000
_cell.length_b   1.000
_cell.length_c   1.000
_cell.angle_alpha   90.00
_cell.angle_beta   90.00
_cell.angle_gamma   90.00
#
_symmetry.space_group_name_H-M   'P 1'
#
loop_
_entity.id
_entity.type
_entity.pdbx_description
1 polymer ?
#
loop_
_entity_poly.entity_id
_entity_poly.type
_entity_poly.pdbx_seq_one_letter_code
_entity_poly.pdbx_strand_id
1 'polypeptide(L)'
;MTGEKTIPLLPCRSIDETAEFYRALGFQETLHQTRPNPYTVVEKDDIQLHFFGVDDLDPETTYGTCVVIVPDTGALFETFAAGMRAAYGKLLVSGIPRMTRPRKRANTGNRAGFSVVDPGGNTIRFFPADEDTEEPPAPTSRLGRTLARAIVLGDAKGDTAQAAKILDATLAKTPDDTPPRELAEALAYRAELAARQNDPARARDLLDRLARVPLTDDDRTSLATTLTAAADLSAQLP
;
A
#
# COMPACT_ATOMS: atom_id res chain seq x y z
N MET A 1 -32.40 -15.80 -8.02
CA MET A 1 -31.85 -14.84 -8.99
C MET A 1 -30.42 -14.60 -8.57
N THR A 2 -29.50 -14.61 -9.53
CA THR A 2 -28.07 -14.39 -9.32
C THR A 2 -27.61 -13.41 -10.40
N GLY A 3 -26.74 -12.47 -10.04
CA GLY A 3 -26.25 -11.43 -10.95
C GLY A 3 -26.46 -10.00 -10.42
N GLU A 4 -26.90 -9.85 -9.17
CA GLU A 4 -26.95 -8.58 -8.47
C GLU A 4 -25.55 -7.97 -8.38
N LYS A 5 -25.43 -6.67 -8.71
CA LYS A 5 -24.17 -5.92 -8.65
C LYS A 5 -24.28 -4.77 -7.67
N THR A 6 -23.20 -4.50 -6.93
CA THR A 6 -23.06 -3.31 -6.09
C THR A 6 -21.90 -2.49 -6.64
N ILE A 7 -22.13 -1.20 -6.88
CA ILE A 7 -21.15 -0.30 -7.47
C ILE A 7 -20.85 0.80 -6.44
N PRO A 8 -19.59 0.98 -6.00
CA PRO A 8 -19.22 2.10 -5.15
C PRO A 8 -19.23 3.40 -5.96
N LEU A 9 -19.84 4.43 -5.39
CA LEU A 9 -19.77 5.81 -5.88
C LEU A 9 -18.87 6.59 -4.91
N LEU A 10 -17.74 7.08 -5.40
CA LEU A 10 -16.70 7.73 -4.60
C LEU A 10 -16.61 9.23 -4.95
N PRO A 11 -16.40 10.12 -3.96
CA PRO A 11 -16.24 11.54 -4.23
C PRO A 11 -14.89 11.81 -4.88
N CYS A 12 -14.83 12.78 -5.79
CA CYS A 12 -13.58 13.29 -6.33
C CYS A 12 -13.68 14.81 -6.52
N ARG A 13 -12.55 15.50 -6.44
CA ARG A 13 -12.49 16.94 -6.73
C ARG A 13 -12.50 17.22 -8.24
N SER A 14 -11.83 16.36 -9.01
CA SER A 14 -11.72 16.45 -10.47
C SER A 14 -11.93 15.08 -11.10
N ILE A 15 -12.95 14.97 -11.97
CA ILE A 15 -13.21 13.75 -12.73
C ILE A 15 -12.12 13.48 -13.78
N ASP A 16 -11.49 14.53 -14.32
CA ASP A 16 -10.39 14.42 -15.29
C ASP A 16 -9.13 13.81 -14.63
N GLU A 17 -8.73 14.37 -13.48
CA GLU A 17 -7.59 13.89 -12.69
C GLU A 17 -7.80 12.43 -12.23
N THR A 18 -9.05 12.12 -11.82
CA THR A 18 -9.44 10.77 -11.41
C THR A 18 -9.36 9.79 -12.59
N ALA A 19 -9.95 10.13 -13.73
CA ALA A 19 -9.93 9.27 -14.91
C ALA A 19 -8.51 9.06 -15.44
N GLU A 20 -7.66 10.08 -15.44
CA GLU A 20 -6.23 9.96 -15.81
C GLU A 20 -5.48 9.00 -14.88
N PHE A 21 -5.65 9.13 -13.56
CA PHE A 21 -5.03 8.24 -12.59
C PHE A 21 -5.45 6.78 -12.80
N TYR A 22 -6.75 6.51 -12.92
CA TYR A 22 -7.24 5.14 -13.11
C TYR A 22 -6.83 4.54 -14.47
N ARG A 23 -6.76 5.36 -15.53
CA ARG A 23 -6.19 4.92 -16.81
C ARG A 23 -4.72 4.54 -16.69
N ALA A 24 -3.93 5.26 -15.90
CA ALA A 24 -2.55 4.87 -15.61
C ALA A 24 -2.46 3.50 -14.91
N LEU A 25 -3.48 3.13 -14.10
CA LEU A 25 -3.58 1.80 -13.48
C LEU A 25 -4.17 0.72 -14.41
N GLY A 26 -4.44 1.05 -15.67
CA GLY A 26 -4.95 0.12 -16.68
C GLY A 26 -6.48 -0.01 -16.70
N PHE A 27 -7.22 0.88 -16.04
CA PHE A 27 -8.68 0.97 -16.21
C PHE A 27 -9.03 1.68 -17.53
N GLN A 28 -10.22 1.40 -18.06
CA GLN A 28 -10.82 2.12 -19.16
C GLN A 28 -11.88 3.07 -18.62
N GLU A 29 -11.93 4.30 -19.13
CA GLU A 29 -13.02 5.22 -18.84
C GLU A 29 -14.22 4.90 -19.77
N THR A 30 -15.35 4.50 -19.20
CA THR A 30 -16.54 4.08 -19.96
C THR A 30 -17.64 5.14 -19.98
N LEU A 31 -17.59 6.10 -19.05
CA LEU A 31 -18.47 7.27 -19.03
C LEU A 31 -17.69 8.49 -18.56
N HIS A 32 -17.87 9.61 -19.25
CA HIS A 32 -17.34 10.91 -18.86
C HIS A 32 -18.42 11.98 -19.03
N GLN A 33 -18.88 12.58 -17.94
CA GLN A 33 -19.92 13.59 -17.93
C GLN A 33 -19.47 14.81 -17.13
N THR A 34 -19.35 15.97 -17.77
CA THR A 34 -18.99 17.23 -17.09
C THR A 34 -20.20 18.03 -16.61
N ARG A 35 -21.38 17.85 -17.23
CA ARG A 35 -22.64 18.56 -16.91
C ARG A 35 -23.86 17.64 -17.04
N PRO A 36 -24.95 17.87 -16.28
CA PRO A 36 -25.10 18.91 -15.26
C PRO A 36 -24.28 18.65 -13.99
N ASN A 37 -23.93 17.40 -13.71
CA ASN A 37 -23.11 17.01 -12.57
C ASN A 37 -21.84 16.29 -13.06
N PRO A 38 -20.63 16.68 -12.60
CA PRO A 38 -19.41 15.96 -12.93
C PRO A 38 -19.47 14.50 -12.45
N TYR A 39 -19.26 13.57 -13.38
CA TYR A 39 -19.32 12.14 -13.13
C TYR A 39 -18.41 11.38 -14.11
N THR A 40 -17.65 10.40 -13.63
CA THR A 40 -16.88 9.49 -14.48
C THR A 40 -17.02 8.05 -13.99
N VAL A 41 -16.97 7.10 -14.92
CA VAL A 41 -16.97 5.66 -14.65
C VAL A 41 -15.71 5.05 -15.24
N VAL A 42 -15.02 4.27 -14.42
CA VAL A 42 -13.84 3.52 -14.84
C VAL A 42 -14.02 2.03 -14.58
N GLU A 43 -13.60 1.23 -15.53
CA GLU A 43 -13.78 -0.22 -15.55
C GLU A 43 -12.46 -0.94 -15.81
N LYS A 44 -12.22 -2.02 -15.08
CA LYS A 44 -11.13 -2.95 -15.32
C LYS A 44 -11.61 -4.36 -15.02
N ASP A 45 -11.68 -5.19 -16.05
CA ASP A 45 -12.23 -6.54 -15.95
C ASP A 45 -13.65 -6.46 -15.32
N ASP A 46 -13.92 -7.16 -14.22
CA ASP A 46 -15.21 -7.07 -13.51
C ASP A 46 -15.29 -5.91 -12.49
N ILE A 47 -14.21 -5.14 -12.31
CA ILE A 47 -14.16 -4.01 -11.38
C ILE A 47 -14.78 -2.79 -12.06
N GLN A 48 -15.82 -2.23 -11.45
CA GLN A 48 -16.47 -0.99 -11.88
C GLN A 48 -16.48 0.00 -10.72
N LEU A 49 -15.89 1.18 -10.93
CA LEU A 49 -15.82 2.26 -9.94
C LEU A 49 -16.43 3.53 -10.54
N HIS A 50 -17.33 4.16 -9.79
CA HIS A 50 -17.97 5.40 -10.20
C HIS A 50 -17.47 6.55 -9.34
N PHE A 51 -17.31 7.72 -9.95
CA PHE A 51 -16.85 8.93 -9.27
C PHE A 51 -17.77 10.11 -9.57
N PHE A 52 -18.04 10.91 -8.55
CA PHE A 52 -18.83 12.14 -8.67
C PHE A 52 -18.05 13.35 -8.15
N GLY A 53 -18.23 14.49 -8.81
CA GLY A 53 -17.54 15.73 -8.45
C GLY A 53 -18.06 16.36 -7.16
N VAL A 54 -17.14 16.80 -6.30
CA VAL A 54 -17.39 17.63 -5.11
C VAL A 54 -16.36 18.74 -5.07
N ASP A 55 -16.79 19.99 -5.27
CA ASP A 55 -15.89 21.14 -5.51
C ASP A 55 -14.88 21.38 -4.38
N ASP A 56 -15.33 21.40 -3.13
CA ASP A 56 -14.52 21.67 -1.95
C ASP A 56 -14.03 20.39 -1.24
N LEU A 57 -13.89 19.28 -1.98
CA LEU A 57 -13.36 18.04 -1.40
C LEU A 57 -11.88 18.23 -1.02
N ASP A 58 -11.58 18.02 0.26
CA ASP A 58 -10.22 17.89 0.77
C ASP A 58 -9.81 16.39 0.77
N PRO A 59 -8.87 15.98 -0.12
CA PRO A 59 -8.43 14.59 -0.19
C PRO A 59 -7.82 14.06 1.11
N GLU A 60 -7.30 14.92 1.98
CA GLU A 60 -6.68 14.48 3.24
C GLU A 60 -7.72 14.05 4.29
N THR A 61 -8.98 14.49 4.15
CA THR A 61 -10.07 14.22 5.10
C THR A 61 -11.18 13.35 4.51
N THR A 62 -11.03 12.88 3.28
CA THR A 62 -11.95 11.95 2.62
C THR A 62 -12.08 10.62 3.38
N TYR A 63 -13.34 10.19 3.60
CA TYR A 63 -13.68 8.87 4.17
C TYR A 63 -14.07 7.83 3.12
N GLY A 64 -14.04 8.20 1.83
CA GLY A 64 -14.42 7.31 0.73
C GLY A 64 -13.56 6.05 0.73
N THR A 65 -14.21 4.88 0.73
CA THR A 65 -13.54 3.60 0.74
C THR A 65 -14.41 2.53 0.13
N CYS A 66 -13.79 1.54 -0.51
CA CYS A 66 -14.45 0.31 -0.90
C CYS A 66 -13.48 -0.87 -0.78
N VAL A 67 -14.05 -2.07 -0.76
CA VAL A 67 -13.30 -3.33 -0.81
C VAL A 67 -13.53 -3.95 -2.17
N VAL A 68 -12.44 -4.36 -2.81
CA VAL A 68 -12.45 -5.12 -4.06
C VAL A 68 -11.80 -6.47 -3.77
N ILE A 69 -12.54 -7.54 -4.04
CA ILE A 69 -12.05 -8.91 -3.91
C ILE A 69 -11.56 -9.35 -5.28
N VAL A 70 -10.33 -9.86 -5.33
CA VAL A 70 -9.65 -10.22 -6.58
C VAL A 70 -9.05 -11.63 -6.46
N PRO A 71 -8.88 -12.37 -7.57
CA PRO A 71 -8.29 -13.70 -7.51
C PRO A 71 -6.80 -13.68 -7.14
N ASP A 72 -6.06 -12.64 -7.56
CA ASP A 72 -4.63 -12.50 -7.32
C ASP A 72 -4.28 -11.02 -7.05
N THR A 73 -4.01 -10.70 -5.79
CA THR A 73 -3.61 -9.34 -5.38
C THR A 73 -2.20 -8.99 -5.83
N GLY A 74 -1.30 -9.97 -5.97
CA GLY A 74 0.08 -9.75 -6.41
C GLY A 74 0.13 -9.32 -7.88
N ALA A 75 -0.55 -10.07 -8.76
CA ALA A 75 -0.62 -9.75 -10.18
C ALA A 75 -1.29 -8.37 -10.44
N LEU A 76 -2.34 -8.06 -9.69
CA LEU A 76 -3.00 -6.76 -9.79
C LEU A 76 -2.09 -5.62 -9.29
N PHE A 77 -1.41 -5.83 -8.16
CA PHE A 77 -0.44 -4.86 -7.64
C PHE A 77 0.67 -4.57 -8.65
N GLU A 78 1.26 -5.60 -9.28
CA GLU A 78 2.32 -5.40 -10.27
C GLU A 78 1.82 -4.66 -11.52
N THR A 79 0.58 -4.93 -11.95
CA THR A 79 -0.06 -4.18 -13.04
C THR A 79 -0.16 -2.69 -12.69
N PHE A 80 -0.64 -2.37 -11.49
CA PHE A 80 -0.77 -0.99 -11.02
C PHE A 80 0.60 -0.33 -10.82
N ALA A 81 1.57 -1.07 -10.28
CA ALA A 81 2.92 -0.56 -10.04
C ALA A 81 3.64 -0.25 -11.37
N ALA A 82 3.49 -1.10 -12.39
CA ALA A 82 4.02 -0.83 -13.73
C ALA A 82 3.37 0.41 -14.35
N GLY A 83 2.05 0.54 -14.23
CA GLY A 83 1.29 1.72 -14.65
C GLY A 83 1.77 3.01 -13.99
N MET A 84 1.94 3.00 -12.67
CA MET A 84 2.47 4.14 -11.91
C MET A 84 3.90 4.48 -12.34
N ARG A 85 4.77 3.49 -12.53
CA ARG A 85 6.14 3.73 -13.00
C ARG A 85 6.15 4.35 -14.40
N ALA A 86 5.25 3.93 -15.29
CA ALA A 86 5.14 4.50 -16.63
C ALA A 86 4.62 5.94 -16.63
N ALA A 87 3.59 6.24 -15.84
CA ALA A 87 2.95 7.56 -15.81
C ALA A 87 3.69 8.59 -14.94
N TYR A 88 4.27 8.16 -13.82
CA TYR A 88 4.87 9.03 -12.81
C TYR A 88 6.38 8.83 -12.62
N GLY A 89 6.99 7.91 -13.37
CA GLY A 89 8.42 7.57 -13.26
C GLY A 89 8.80 6.76 -12.03
N LYS A 90 7.85 6.46 -11.13
CA LYS A 90 8.09 5.74 -9.86
C LYS A 90 6.83 5.11 -9.31
N LEU A 91 7.00 4.25 -8.30
CA LEU A 91 5.89 3.76 -7.50
C LEU A 91 5.47 4.83 -6.48
N LEU A 92 4.22 5.28 -6.50
CA LEU A 92 3.74 6.29 -5.56
C LEU A 92 3.50 5.66 -4.19
N VAL A 93 4.46 5.78 -3.27
CA VAL A 93 4.36 5.21 -1.90
C VAL A 93 3.98 6.25 -0.84
N SER A 94 3.96 7.54 -1.17
CA SER A 94 3.71 8.67 -0.28
C SER A 94 2.78 9.70 -0.92
N GLY A 95 2.18 10.56 -0.11
CA GLY A 95 1.25 11.60 -0.57
C GLY A 95 -0.12 11.05 -1.01
N ILE A 96 -0.81 11.85 -1.81
CA ILE A 96 -2.06 11.52 -2.49
C ILE A 96 -1.86 11.89 -3.96
N PRO A 97 -2.02 10.93 -4.91
CA PRO A 97 -2.32 9.52 -4.71
C PRO A 97 -1.11 8.69 -4.22
N ARG A 98 -1.37 7.50 -3.66
CA ARG A 98 -0.34 6.51 -3.27
C ARG A 98 -0.87 5.08 -3.27
N MET A 99 0.02 4.09 -3.16
CA MET A 99 -0.30 2.67 -3.05
C MET A 99 0.55 1.99 -1.98
N THR A 100 -0.08 1.22 -1.10
CA THR A 100 0.64 0.34 -0.15
C THR A 100 1.09 -0.93 -0.86
N ARG A 101 2.07 -1.64 -0.30
CA ARG A 101 2.45 -2.97 -0.80
C ARG A 101 1.49 -4.07 -0.29
N PRO A 102 1.36 -5.20 -1.02
CA PRO A 102 0.62 -6.37 -0.52
C PRO A 102 1.31 -6.93 0.71
N ARG A 103 0.60 -6.94 1.84
CA ARG A 103 1.09 -7.50 3.11
C ARG A 103 -0.04 -8.18 3.85
N LYS A 104 0.26 -9.28 4.51
CA LYS A 104 -0.61 -9.89 5.51
C LYS A 104 -0.67 -8.96 6.72
N ARG A 105 -1.88 -8.71 7.23
CA ARG A 105 -2.11 -7.82 8.37
C ARG A 105 -2.82 -8.60 9.46
N ALA A 106 -2.41 -8.41 10.71
CA ALA A 106 -2.97 -9.14 11.84
C ALA A 106 -4.49 -8.94 12.03
N ASN A 107 -5.07 -7.90 11.43
CA ASN A 107 -6.50 -7.58 11.51
C ASN A 107 -7.32 -8.03 10.28
N THR A 108 -6.70 -8.70 9.29
CA THR A 108 -7.39 -9.12 8.05
C THR A 108 -7.27 -10.62 7.77
N GLY A 109 -6.91 -11.42 8.78
CA GLY A 109 -6.64 -12.85 8.63
C GLY A 109 -5.43 -13.13 7.76
N ASN A 110 -5.34 -14.33 7.17
CA ASN A 110 -4.22 -14.73 6.33
C ASN A 110 -4.35 -14.22 4.87
N ARG A 111 -4.84 -12.98 4.69
CA ARG A 111 -5.02 -12.34 3.39
C ARG A 111 -3.94 -11.28 3.15
N ALA A 112 -3.15 -11.46 2.10
CA ALA A 112 -2.17 -10.48 1.64
C ALA A 112 -2.84 -9.40 0.78
N GLY A 113 -3.34 -8.34 1.43
CA GLY A 113 -4.02 -7.23 0.76
C GLY A 113 -3.17 -5.98 0.63
N PHE A 114 -3.57 -5.09 -0.28
CA PHE A 114 -3.00 -3.75 -0.43
C PHE A 114 -4.09 -2.70 -0.60
N SER A 115 -3.70 -1.43 -0.62
CA SER A 115 -4.63 -0.32 -0.77
C SER A 115 -4.08 0.73 -1.72
N VAL A 116 -4.96 1.27 -2.56
CA VAL A 116 -4.71 2.44 -3.39
C VAL A 116 -5.44 3.62 -2.75
N VAL A 117 -4.74 4.73 -2.56
CA VAL A 117 -5.33 6.03 -2.25
C VAL A 117 -5.30 6.83 -3.54
N ASP A 118 -6.48 7.14 -4.07
CA ASP A 118 -6.64 7.86 -5.35
C ASP A 118 -6.47 9.39 -5.16
N PRO A 119 -6.52 10.21 -6.23
CA PRO A 119 -6.39 11.67 -6.13
C PRO A 119 -7.47 12.35 -5.27
N GLY A 120 -8.64 11.73 -5.13
CA GLY A 120 -9.72 12.20 -4.26
C GLY A 120 -9.53 11.84 -2.78
N GLY A 121 -8.47 11.11 -2.44
CA GLY A 121 -8.21 10.60 -1.09
C GLY A 121 -8.97 9.33 -0.76
N ASN A 122 -9.71 8.75 -1.71
CA ASN A 122 -10.46 7.53 -1.48
C ASN A 122 -9.52 6.35 -1.29
N THR A 123 -9.80 5.48 -0.33
CA THR A 123 -9.01 4.26 -0.08
C THR A 123 -9.69 3.02 -0.64
N ILE A 124 -9.18 2.51 -1.75
CA ILE A 124 -9.66 1.29 -2.40
C ILE A 124 -8.80 0.13 -1.89
N ARG A 125 -9.43 -0.87 -1.25
CA ARG A 125 -8.75 -1.95 -0.55
C ARG A 125 -8.91 -3.25 -1.34
N PHE A 126 -7.80 -3.83 -1.77
CA PHE A 126 -7.76 -5.05 -2.57
C PHE A 126 -7.37 -6.24 -1.69
N PHE A 127 -8.18 -7.29 -1.70
CA PHE A 127 -7.92 -8.53 -0.97
C PHE A 127 -8.15 -9.76 -1.85
N PRO A 128 -7.43 -10.87 -1.62
CA PRO A 128 -7.77 -12.14 -2.22
C PRO A 128 -9.13 -12.63 -1.70
N ALA A 129 -9.85 -13.39 -2.53
CA ALA A 129 -11.09 -14.04 -2.12
C ALA A 129 -10.86 -15.02 -0.96
N ASP A 130 -9.86 -15.88 -1.14
CA ASP A 130 -9.49 -16.90 -0.18
C ASP A 130 -8.36 -16.43 0.75
N GLU A 131 -8.27 -17.07 1.91
CA GLU A 131 -7.09 -16.94 2.76
C GLU A 131 -5.98 -17.83 2.24
N ASP A 132 -4.74 -17.41 2.42
CA ASP A 132 -3.63 -18.31 2.19
C ASP A 132 -3.74 -19.51 3.14
N THR A 133 -3.40 -20.69 2.63
CA THR A 133 -3.37 -21.92 3.43
C THR A 133 -2.12 -22.01 4.31
N GLU A 134 -1.05 -21.32 3.93
CA GLU A 134 0.21 -21.26 4.67
C GLU A 134 0.21 -20.08 5.66
N GLU A 135 0.25 -20.40 6.96
CA GLU A 135 0.42 -19.40 8.01
C GLU A 135 1.89 -18.95 8.09
N PRO A 136 2.16 -17.64 8.09
CA PRO A 136 3.51 -17.16 8.37
C PRO A 136 3.90 -17.51 9.81
N PRO A 137 5.19 -17.77 10.08
CA PRO A 137 5.64 -18.06 11.44
C PRO A 137 5.33 -16.89 12.37
N ALA A 138 4.82 -17.21 13.55
CA ALA A 138 4.49 -16.19 14.55
C ALA A 138 5.75 -15.42 14.99
N PRO A 139 5.65 -14.11 15.23
CA PRO A 139 6.80 -13.30 15.63
C PRO A 139 7.31 -13.75 17.01
N THR A 140 8.59 -14.07 17.07
CA THR A 140 9.24 -14.61 18.27
C THR A 140 9.76 -13.47 19.14
N SER A 141 10.27 -12.39 18.53
CA SER A 141 10.85 -11.28 19.27
C SER A 141 9.83 -10.17 19.59
N ARG A 142 10.22 -9.27 20.50
CA ARG A 142 9.47 -8.03 20.76
C ARG A 142 9.40 -7.14 19.51
N LEU A 143 10.43 -7.16 18.67
CA LEU A 143 10.47 -6.38 17.44
C LEU A 143 9.44 -6.90 16.43
N GLY A 144 9.40 -8.21 16.18
CA GLY A 144 8.39 -8.81 15.29
C GLY A 144 6.96 -8.55 15.73
N ARG A 145 6.66 -8.66 17.03
CA ARG A 145 5.33 -8.30 17.57
C ARG A 145 5.01 -6.82 17.38
N THR A 146 6.00 -5.95 17.51
CA THR A 146 5.83 -4.50 17.28
C THR A 146 5.62 -4.19 15.81
N LEU A 147 6.36 -4.86 14.92
CA LEU A 147 6.21 -4.76 13.47
C LEU A 147 4.79 -5.13 13.04
N ALA A 148 4.25 -6.26 13.50
CA ALA A 148 2.88 -6.66 13.19
C ALA A 148 1.85 -5.58 13.57
N ARG A 149 2.03 -4.92 14.73
CA ARG A 149 1.18 -3.81 15.17
C ARG A 149 1.39 -2.54 14.33
N ALA A 150 2.64 -2.25 13.96
CA ALA A 150 2.98 -1.10 13.14
C ALA A 150 2.37 -1.22 11.73
N ILE A 151 2.38 -2.41 11.13
CA ILE A 151 1.74 -2.68 9.84
C ILE A 151 0.24 -2.39 9.90
N VAL A 152 -0.45 -2.81 10.97
CA VAL A 152 -1.88 -2.49 11.16
C VAL A 152 -2.11 -0.98 11.27
N LEU A 153 -1.28 -0.27 12.05
CA LEU A 153 -1.38 1.19 12.20
C LEU A 153 -1.14 1.91 10.86
N GLY A 154 -0.03 1.63 10.19
CA GLY A 154 0.38 2.35 9.00
C GLY A 154 -0.42 1.98 7.75
N ASP A 155 -0.68 0.70 7.51
CA ASP A 155 -1.27 0.23 6.24
C ASP A 155 -2.79 0.04 6.33
N ALA A 156 -3.33 -0.35 7.49
CA ALA A 156 -4.78 -0.51 7.63
C ALA A 156 -5.48 0.80 8.06
N LYS A 157 -4.89 1.52 9.03
CA LYS A 157 -5.45 2.75 9.60
C LYS A 157 -4.88 4.04 9.01
N GLY A 158 -3.77 3.97 8.26
CA GLY A 158 -3.11 5.16 7.70
C GLY A 158 -2.30 5.97 8.72
N ASP A 159 -2.20 5.52 9.98
CA ASP A 159 -1.48 6.20 11.06
C ASP A 159 0.03 5.95 10.97
N THR A 160 0.63 6.57 9.96
CA THR A 160 2.05 6.46 9.64
C THR A 160 2.92 6.97 10.78
N ALA A 161 2.50 8.05 11.45
CA ALA A 161 3.25 8.67 12.55
C ALA A 161 3.35 7.75 13.76
N GLN A 162 2.23 7.16 14.20
CA GLN A 162 2.25 6.24 15.33
C GLN A 162 2.97 4.93 14.98
N ALA A 163 2.81 4.41 13.77
CA ALA A 163 3.53 3.22 13.30
C ALA A 163 5.06 3.42 13.35
N ALA A 164 5.54 4.56 12.86
CA ALA A 164 6.95 4.93 12.89
C ALA A 164 7.46 5.06 14.33
N LYS A 165 6.71 5.76 15.19
CA LYS A 165 7.06 6.00 16.59
C LYS A 165 7.28 4.70 17.38
N ILE A 166 6.37 3.73 17.28
CA ILE A 166 6.49 2.48 18.04
C ILE A 166 7.64 1.61 17.53
N LEU A 167 7.94 1.66 16.22
CA LEU A 167 9.07 0.97 15.63
C LEU A 167 10.38 1.60 16.06
N ASP A 168 10.54 2.92 15.98
CA ASP A 168 11.77 3.61 16.40
C ASP A 168 12.07 3.34 17.88
N ALA A 169 11.06 3.41 18.75
CA ALA A 169 11.19 3.14 20.18
C ALA A 169 11.65 1.70 20.48
N THR A 170 11.28 0.74 19.61
CA THR A 170 11.64 -0.67 19.78
C THR A 170 13.00 -0.98 19.13
N LEU A 171 13.26 -0.44 17.94
CA LEU A 171 14.53 -0.53 17.21
C LEU A 171 15.72 0.04 18.00
N ALA A 172 15.47 1.07 18.82
CA ALA A 172 16.48 1.67 19.71
C ALA A 172 16.84 0.79 20.92
N LYS A 173 16.02 -0.22 21.23
CA LYS A 173 16.18 -1.14 22.37
C LYS A 173 16.31 -2.60 21.92
N THR A 174 16.55 -2.80 20.63
CA THR A 174 16.67 -4.13 20.02
C THR A 174 17.95 -4.80 20.52
N PRO A 175 17.85 -5.95 21.19
CA PRO A 175 19.02 -6.73 21.60
C PRO A 175 19.80 -7.27 20.38
N ASP A 176 21.10 -7.54 20.57
CA ASP A 176 21.98 -8.08 19.53
C ASP A 176 21.57 -9.48 19.02
N ASP A 177 20.81 -10.24 19.82
CA ASP A 177 20.29 -11.57 19.48
C ASP A 177 18.94 -11.56 18.75
N THR A 178 18.46 -10.38 18.32
CA THR A 178 17.21 -10.28 17.56
C THR A 178 17.33 -11.04 16.24
N PRO A 179 16.35 -11.88 15.88
CA PRO A 179 16.38 -12.63 14.62
C PRO A 179 16.64 -11.71 13.42
N PRO A 180 17.70 -11.96 12.60
CA PRO A 180 18.06 -11.10 11.47
C PRO A 180 16.90 -10.83 10.51
N ARG A 181 16.05 -11.84 10.29
CA ARG A 181 14.84 -11.73 9.48
C ARG A 181 13.87 -10.66 10.01
N GLU A 182 13.51 -10.73 11.29
CA GLU A 182 12.57 -9.78 11.90
C GLU A 182 13.16 -8.36 11.93
N LEU A 183 14.48 -8.22 12.12
CA LEU A 183 15.18 -6.94 12.04
C LEU A 183 15.11 -6.36 10.61
N ALA A 184 15.37 -7.19 9.60
CA ALA A 184 15.32 -6.76 8.21
C ALA A 184 13.92 -6.30 7.79
N GLU A 185 12.87 -7.04 8.13
CA GLU A 185 11.49 -6.65 7.83
C GLU A 185 11.10 -5.35 8.54
N ALA A 186 11.51 -5.18 9.80
CA ALA A 186 11.24 -3.97 10.56
C ALA A 186 11.94 -2.73 9.99
N LEU A 187 13.20 -2.87 9.56
CA LEU A 187 13.95 -1.79 8.91
C LEU A 187 13.34 -1.41 7.56
N ALA A 188 13.01 -2.42 6.73
CA ALA A 188 12.38 -2.19 5.43
C ALA A 188 11.02 -1.47 5.57
N TYR A 189 10.16 -1.92 6.48
CA TYR A 189 8.87 -1.27 6.71
C TYR A 189 9.03 0.14 7.29
N ARG A 190 9.96 0.33 8.24
CA ARG A 190 10.22 1.66 8.81
C ARG A 190 10.78 2.65 7.78
N ALA A 191 11.58 2.18 6.81
CA ALA A 191 12.07 2.99 5.70
C ALA A 191 10.91 3.44 4.78
N GLU A 192 9.97 2.55 4.48
CA GLU A 192 8.75 2.89 3.74
C GLU A 192 7.91 3.94 4.48
N LEU A 193 7.76 3.82 5.81
CA LEU A 193 7.09 4.83 6.63
C LEU A 193 7.82 6.18 6.61
N ALA A 194 9.16 6.19 6.59
CA ALA A 194 9.94 7.43 6.47
C ALA A 194 9.68 8.13 5.12
N ALA A 195 9.63 7.35 4.03
CA ALA A 195 9.27 7.89 2.71
C ALA A 195 7.84 8.46 2.68
N ARG A 196 6.88 7.81 3.36
CA ARG A 196 5.51 8.33 3.55
C ARG A 196 5.46 9.64 4.33
N GLN A 197 6.40 9.85 5.25
CA GLN A 197 6.55 11.08 6.03
C GLN A 197 7.38 12.15 5.31
N ASN A 198 7.76 11.92 4.05
CA ASN A 198 8.65 12.79 3.28
C ASN A 198 10.01 13.02 3.97
N ASP A 199 10.54 11.98 4.63
CA ASP A 199 11.86 11.97 5.28
C ASP A 199 12.83 11.03 4.54
N PRO A 200 13.39 11.48 3.40
CA PRO A 200 14.23 10.64 2.55
C PRO A 200 15.61 10.37 3.18
N ALA A 201 16.08 11.22 4.10
CA ALA A 201 17.34 11.02 4.81
C ALA A 201 17.22 9.83 5.79
N ARG A 202 16.14 9.81 6.58
CA ARG A 202 15.87 8.68 7.47
C ARG A 202 15.60 7.39 6.70
N ALA A 203 14.91 7.47 5.57
CA ALA A 203 14.68 6.31 4.71
C ALA A 203 16.01 5.68 4.24
N ARG A 204 16.98 6.49 3.77
CA ARG A 204 18.31 5.99 3.36
C ARG A 204 19.07 5.37 4.53
N ASP A 205 19.12 6.02 5.69
CA ASP A 205 19.80 5.48 6.89
C ASP A 205 19.26 4.09 7.29
N LEU A 206 17.94 3.91 7.23
CA LEU A 206 17.31 2.63 7.53
C LEU A 206 17.61 1.55 6.48
N LEU A 207 17.67 1.93 5.20
CA LEU A 207 18.04 1.04 4.10
C LEU A 207 19.53 0.65 4.15
N ASP A 208 20.42 1.57 4.50
CA ASP A 208 21.84 1.29 4.72
C ASP A 208 22.05 0.34 5.89
N ARG A 209 21.27 0.53 6.96
CA ARG A 209 21.26 -0.39 8.10
C ARG A 209 20.73 -1.77 7.70
N LEU A 210 19.67 -1.83 6.89
CA LEU A 210 19.12 -3.07 6.34
C LEU A 210 20.17 -3.84 5.52
N ALA A 211 20.93 -3.14 4.68
CA ALA A 211 21.98 -3.75 3.85
C ALA A 211 23.11 -4.42 4.67
N ARG A 212 23.29 -4.03 5.93
CA ARG A 212 24.30 -4.59 6.84
C ARG A 212 23.78 -5.73 7.72
N VAL A 213 22.49 -6.06 7.64
CA VAL A 213 21.93 -7.18 8.42
C VAL A 213 22.51 -8.51 7.90
N PRO A 214 23.05 -9.37 8.78
CA PRO A 214 23.64 -10.65 8.38
C PRO A 214 22.54 -11.68 8.06
N LEU A 215 22.00 -11.59 6.83
CA LEU A 215 20.99 -12.52 6.31
C LEU A 215 21.66 -13.73 5.65
N THR A 216 21.20 -14.93 6.02
CA THR A 216 21.52 -16.19 5.35
C THR A 216 20.85 -16.29 3.97
N ASP A 217 21.22 -17.28 3.15
CA ASP A 217 20.57 -17.49 1.85
C ASP A 217 19.08 -17.87 1.99
N ASP A 218 18.75 -18.63 3.04
CA ASP A 218 17.36 -18.96 3.39
C ASP A 218 16.59 -17.70 3.81
N ASP A 219 17.21 -16.82 4.61
CA ASP A 219 16.61 -15.54 4.96
C ASP A 219 16.35 -14.70 3.70
N ARG A 220 17.33 -14.58 2.80
CA ARG A 220 17.20 -13.81 1.55
C ARG A 220 16.09 -14.34 0.65
N THR A 221 15.98 -15.66 0.55
CA THR A 221 14.91 -16.32 -0.21
C THR A 221 13.55 -16.01 0.40
N SER A 222 13.40 -16.19 1.71
CA SER A 222 12.14 -15.89 2.42
C SER A 222 11.75 -14.41 2.40
N LEU A 223 12.74 -13.52 2.31
CA LEU A 223 12.57 -12.06 2.29
C LEU A 223 12.64 -11.45 0.89
N ALA A 224 12.63 -12.25 -0.18
CA ALA A 224 12.83 -11.75 -1.55
C ALA A 224 11.93 -10.55 -1.88
N THR A 225 10.63 -10.64 -1.60
CA THR A 225 9.66 -9.54 -1.81
C THR A 225 10.00 -8.29 -0.98
N THR A 226 10.40 -8.46 0.28
CA THR A 226 10.78 -7.36 1.17
C THR A 226 12.06 -6.67 0.69
N LEU A 227 13.05 -7.43 0.24
CA LEU A 227 14.32 -6.90 -0.25
C LEU A 227 14.16 -6.21 -1.61
N THR A 228 13.36 -6.76 -2.52
CA THR A 228 13.00 -6.10 -3.78
C THR A 228 12.28 -4.79 -3.51
N ALA A 229 11.31 -4.77 -2.60
CA ALA A 229 10.61 -3.55 -2.19
C ALA A 229 11.55 -2.48 -1.61
N ALA A 230 12.54 -2.89 -0.82
CA ALA A 230 13.54 -1.99 -0.25
C ALA A 230 14.49 -1.43 -1.31
N ALA A 231 14.91 -2.25 -2.28
CA ALA A 231 15.72 -1.82 -3.42
C ALA A 231 14.96 -0.82 -4.31
N ASP A 232 13.70 -1.12 -4.62
CA ASP A 232 12.79 -0.22 -5.35
C ASP A 232 12.65 1.14 -4.66
N LEU A 233 12.48 1.13 -3.33
CA LEU A 233 12.40 2.36 -2.57
C LEU A 233 13.71 3.14 -2.63
N SER A 234 14.85 2.45 -2.45
CA SER A 234 16.18 3.05 -2.52
C SER A 234 16.41 3.78 -3.85
N ALA A 235 16.02 3.16 -4.97
CA ALA A 235 16.16 3.72 -6.31
C ALA A 235 15.29 4.97 -6.57
N GLN A 236 14.26 5.21 -5.74
CA GLN A 236 13.33 6.34 -5.87
C GLN A 236 13.65 7.50 -4.93
N LEU A 237 14.53 7.30 -3.95
CA LEU A 237 14.96 8.36 -3.05
C LEU A 237 15.86 9.35 -3.81
N PRO A 238 15.77 10.66 -3.48
CA PRO A 238 16.58 11.70 -4.12
C PRO A 238 18.07 11.62 -3.74
#